data_AF-A0A540K4M8-F1
#
_entry.id   AF-A0A540K4M8-F1
#
_cell.length_a   1.000
_cell.length_b   1.000
_cell.length_c   1.000
_cell.angle_alpha   90.00
_cell.angle_beta   90.00
_cell.angle_gamma   90.00
#
_symmetry.space_group_name_H-M   'P 1'
#
loop_
_entity.id
_entity.type
_entity.pdbx_description
1 polymer ?
#
loop_
_entity_poly.entity_id
_entity_poly.type
_entity_poly.pdbx_seq_one_letter_code
_entity_poly.pdbx_strand_id
1 'polypeptide(L)'
;MPKHGWPLTSSPQSLRNLHSVFCLLLSRLMDTSISSAFGVSEELEKDRNYSYFWVRYCKLIFVTLLTVHCAGCFFYFLAAHYRNPRRTWFGLIEENFQRLPLWDRYVTSMYWSIITLTTTGYGDFHPVNSQEMTFDIFYMLFNLGLQAYLIGNMTNLIVHGTARTRQFRDTIQAATSFARRNQIPDHLHEQMLAHLCLKYRTNSEGLQQQEALDALPKAIRSSISHYLFYPLLDSVYLFQGVSRDLLFQLRIVVLVSWNLICKK
;
A
#
# COMPACT_ATOMS: atom_id res chain seq x y z
N MET A 1 -25.34 49.68 43.34
CA MET A 1 -24.71 48.42 42.87
C MET A 1 -25.77 47.52 42.25
N PRO A 2 -25.97 47.52 40.93
CA PRO A 2 -26.86 46.55 40.27
C PRO A 2 -26.06 45.36 39.74
N LYS A 3 -26.52 44.15 40.04
CA LYS A 3 -26.01 42.89 39.48
C LYS A 3 -26.62 42.68 38.10
N HIS A 4 -25.83 42.84 37.03
CA HIS A 4 -26.23 42.41 35.69
C HIS A 4 -26.00 40.91 35.55
N GLY A 5 -27.08 40.13 35.62
CA GLY A 5 -27.12 38.73 35.20
C GLY A 5 -27.32 38.67 33.69
N TRP A 6 -26.36 38.08 32.98
CA TRP A 6 -26.49 37.74 31.56
C TRP A 6 -27.46 36.56 31.38
N PRO A 7 -28.41 36.59 30.44
CA PRO A 7 -29.21 35.42 30.11
C PRO A 7 -28.43 34.53 29.12
N LEU A 8 -27.88 33.41 29.62
CA LEU A 8 -27.38 32.31 28.79
C LEU A 8 -28.56 31.53 28.22
N THR A 9 -29.13 31.99 27.11
CA THR A 9 -29.97 31.17 26.23
C THR A 9 -29.42 31.26 24.81
N SER A 10 -28.48 30.39 24.47
CA SER A 10 -28.07 30.20 23.08
C SER A 10 -29.26 29.63 22.30
N SER A 11 -29.68 30.33 21.24
CA SER A 11 -30.83 29.94 20.43
C SER A 11 -30.55 28.61 19.69
N PRO A 12 -31.56 27.71 19.52
CA PRO A 12 -31.40 26.43 18.84
C PRO A 12 -30.98 26.53 17.36
N GLN A 13 -31.08 27.72 16.75
CA GLN A 13 -30.52 28.00 15.42
C GLN A 13 -29.00 28.20 15.44
N SER A 14 -28.43 28.80 16.50
CA SER A 14 -26.97 28.96 16.62
C SER A 14 -26.24 27.62 16.76
N LEU A 15 -26.82 26.67 17.50
CA LEU A 15 -26.28 25.30 17.66
C LEU A 15 -26.35 24.48 16.36
N ARG A 16 -27.43 24.59 15.58
CA ARG A 16 -27.51 23.97 14.24
C ARG A 16 -26.48 24.54 13.27
N ASN A 17 -26.26 25.86 13.30
CA ASN A 17 -25.25 26.49 12.47
C ASN A 17 -23.84 26.05 12.90
N LEU A 18 -23.58 25.87 14.19
CA LEU A 18 -22.30 25.35 14.71
C LEU A 18 -22.05 23.90 14.30
N HIS A 19 -23.06 23.02 14.36
CA HIS A 19 -22.97 21.65 13.86
C HIS A 19 -22.67 21.61 12.36
N SER A 20 -23.37 22.43 11.59
CA SER A 20 -23.18 22.54 10.14
C SER A 20 -21.76 23.01 9.80
N VAL A 21 -21.26 24.02 10.51
CA VAL A 21 -19.91 24.58 10.32
C VAL A 21 -18.83 23.59 10.75
N PHE A 22 -19.00 22.89 11.88
CA PHE A 22 -18.05 21.88 12.33
C PHE A 22 -18.00 20.67 11.39
N CYS A 23 -19.15 20.19 10.90
CA CYS A 23 -19.22 19.16 9.85
C CYS A 23 -18.54 19.62 8.55
N LEU A 24 -18.78 20.86 8.12
CA LEU A 24 -18.17 21.42 6.92
C LEU A 24 -16.65 21.65 7.07
N LEU A 25 -16.19 22.00 8.28
CA LEU A 25 -14.77 22.14 8.58
C LEU A 25 -14.09 20.76 8.64
N LEU A 26 -14.73 19.76 9.25
CA LEU A 26 -14.23 18.38 9.27
C LEU A 26 -14.20 17.78 7.85
N SER A 27 -15.24 17.98 7.05
CA SER A 27 -15.25 17.49 5.67
C SER A 27 -14.19 18.19 4.82
N ARG A 28 -14.04 19.52 4.94
CA ARG A 28 -12.96 20.25 4.26
C ARG A 28 -11.58 19.84 4.74
N LEU A 29 -11.37 19.61 6.04
CA LEU A 29 -10.09 19.13 6.58
C LEU A 29 -9.77 17.73 6.07
N MET A 30 -10.77 16.86 5.99
CA MET A 30 -10.64 15.52 5.43
C MET A 30 -10.31 15.60 3.93
N ASP A 31 -11.03 16.40 3.15
CA ASP A 31 -10.77 16.61 1.72
C ASP A 31 -9.39 17.22 1.46
N THR A 32 -8.96 18.19 2.28
CA THR A 32 -7.64 18.83 2.15
C THR A 32 -6.52 17.86 2.51
N SER A 33 -6.69 17.06 3.57
CA SER A 33 -5.71 16.05 4.00
C SER A 33 -5.64 14.87 3.03
N ILE A 34 -6.76 14.49 2.43
CA ILE A 34 -6.81 13.51 1.34
C ILE A 34 -6.11 14.10 0.12
N SER A 35 -6.45 15.31 -0.32
CA SER A 35 -5.83 15.97 -1.47
C SER A 35 -4.31 16.12 -1.31
N SER A 36 -3.84 16.51 -0.13
CA SER A 36 -2.40 16.61 0.15
C SER A 36 -1.71 15.24 0.19
N ALA A 37 -2.34 14.22 0.79
CA ALA A 37 -1.81 12.85 0.77
C ALA A 37 -1.75 12.29 -0.65
N PHE A 38 -2.73 12.62 -1.50
CA PHE A 38 -2.72 12.27 -2.92
C PHE A 38 -1.57 12.98 -3.67
N GLY A 39 -1.36 14.28 -3.44
CA GLY A 39 -0.26 15.03 -4.07
C GLY A 39 1.12 14.53 -3.66
N VAL A 40 1.34 14.22 -2.38
CA VAL A 40 2.59 13.62 -1.90
C VAL A 40 2.78 12.21 -2.46
N SER A 41 1.71 11.43 -2.61
CA SER A 41 1.79 10.10 -3.23
C SER A 41 2.17 10.18 -4.70
N GLU A 42 1.69 11.16 -5.45
CA GLU A 42 2.00 11.32 -6.88
C GLU A 42 3.48 11.67 -7.11
N GLU A 43 4.06 12.50 -6.24
CA GLU A 43 5.50 12.80 -6.28
C GLU A 43 6.35 11.59 -5.85
N LEU A 44 5.91 10.83 -4.83
CA LEU A 44 6.57 9.58 -4.42
C LEU A 44 6.38 8.43 -5.44
N GLU A 45 5.30 8.43 -6.22
CA GLU A 45 5.07 7.47 -7.31
C GLU A 45 6.00 7.75 -8.51
N LYS A 46 6.47 8.98 -8.70
CA LYS A 46 7.49 9.33 -9.72
C LYS A 46 8.89 8.91 -9.31
N ASP A 47 9.18 8.81 -8.01
CA ASP A 47 10.48 8.37 -7.52
C ASP A 47 10.67 6.86 -7.68
N ARG A 48 11.46 6.48 -8.69
CA ARG A 48 11.83 5.08 -9.03
C ARG A 48 12.44 4.28 -7.87
N ASN A 49 12.89 4.95 -6.81
CA ASN A 49 13.50 4.31 -5.65
C ASN A 49 12.46 3.66 -4.71
N TYR A 50 11.20 4.12 -4.77
CA TYR A 50 10.11 3.56 -3.98
C TYR A 50 9.28 2.61 -4.85
N SER A 51 8.99 1.43 -4.29
CA SER A 51 8.04 0.54 -4.95
C SER A 51 6.68 1.23 -4.96
N TYR A 52 6.14 1.43 -6.16
CA TYR A 52 4.79 1.93 -6.41
C TYR A 52 3.73 1.34 -5.46
N PHE A 53 3.91 0.06 -5.12
CA PHE A 53 3.05 -0.68 -4.22
C PHE A 53 3.13 -0.23 -2.75
N TRP A 54 4.32 0.07 -2.23
CA TRP A 54 4.50 0.52 -0.84
C TRP A 54 3.94 1.94 -0.65
N VAL A 55 4.08 2.79 -1.67
CA VAL A 55 3.49 4.15 -1.65
C VAL A 55 1.96 4.06 -1.54
N ARG A 56 1.33 3.21 -2.36
CA ARG A 56 -0.11 2.96 -2.28
C ARG A 56 -0.54 2.39 -0.92
N TYR A 57 0.21 1.46 -0.35
CA TYR A 57 -0.11 0.87 0.95
C TYR A 57 -0.02 1.90 2.09
N CYS A 58 1.07 2.67 2.16
CA CYS A 58 1.23 3.74 3.15
C CYS A 58 0.13 4.81 3.04
N LYS A 59 -0.25 5.17 1.81
CA LYS A 59 -1.37 6.09 1.56
C LYS A 59 -2.69 5.56 2.14
N LEU A 60 -2.98 4.27 1.95
CA LEU A 60 -4.19 3.65 2.49
C LEU A 60 -4.20 3.58 4.02
N ILE A 61 -3.06 3.30 4.65
CA ILE A 61 -2.92 3.37 6.11
C ILE A 61 -3.19 4.80 6.59
N PHE A 62 -2.58 5.80 5.96
CA PHE A 62 -2.76 7.20 6.34
C PHE A 62 -4.22 7.64 6.26
N VAL A 63 -4.91 7.31 5.16
CA VAL A 63 -6.35 7.60 4.99
C VAL A 63 -7.19 6.88 6.05
N THR A 64 -6.84 5.64 6.40
CA THR A 64 -7.52 4.89 7.44
C THR A 64 -7.36 5.55 8.82
N LEU A 65 -6.13 5.95 9.19
CA LEU A 65 -5.86 6.65 10.45
C LEU A 65 -6.61 7.99 10.54
N LEU A 66 -6.66 8.74 9.43
CA LEU A 66 -7.42 9.98 9.37
C LEU A 66 -8.92 9.73 9.56
N THR A 67 -9.45 8.67 8.95
CA THR A 67 -10.87 8.32 9.07
C THR A 67 -11.23 7.94 10.51
N VAL A 68 -10.38 7.17 11.18
CA VAL A 68 -10.54 6.84 12.62
C VAL A 68 -10.52 8.11 13.47
N HIS A 69 -9.56 9.00 13.23
CA HIS A 69 -9.48 10.28 13.95
C HIS A 69 -10.76 11.12 13.78
N CYS A 70 -11.19 11.31 12.53
CA CYS A 70 -12.40 12.06 12.21
C CYS A 70 -13.64 11.41 12.83
N ALA A 71 -13.79 10.09 12.76
CA ALA A 71 -14.92 9.37 13.33
C ALA A 71 -14.95 9.46 14.87
N GLY A 72 -13.82 9.28 15.54
CA GLY A 72 -13.71 9.43 17.00
C GLY A 72 -14.04 10.85 17.45
N CYS A 73 -13.48 11.87 16.79
CA CYS A 73 -13.79 13.27 17.09
C CYS A 73 -15.26 13.62 16.84
N PHE A 74 -15.86 13.08 15.77
CA PHE A 74 -17.27 13.29 15.45
C PHE A 74 -18.20 12.60 16.45
N PHE A 75 -17.86 11.39 16.90
CA PHE A 75 -18.64 10.67 17.90
C PHE A 75 -18.58 11.32 19.28
N TYR A 76 -17.43 11.89 19.65
CA TYR A 76 -17.32 12.76 20.82
C TYR A 76 -18.18 14.03 20.67
N PHE A 77 -18.13 14.66 19.48
CA PHE A 77 -18.92 15.85 19.20
C PHE A 77 -20.43 15.62 19.35
N LEU A 78 -20.93 14.47 18.87
CA LEU A 78 -22.30 14.00 19.06
C LEU A 78 -22.68 13.94 20.55
N ALA A 79 -21.83 13.33 21.39
CA ALA A 79 -22.06 13.26 22.83
C ALA A 79 -22.01 14.63 23.52
N ALA A 80 -21.04 15.47 23.15
CA ALA A 80 -20.85 16.80 23.76
C ALA A 80 -22.01 17.77 23.50
N HIS A 81 -22.69 17.64 22.35
CA HIS A 81 -23.80 18.52 21.95
C HIS A 81 -25.18 17.90 22.13
N TYR A 82 -25.27 16.70 22.69
CA TYR A 82 -26.55 16.07 22.96
C TYR A 82 -27.27 16.77 24.12
N ARG A 83 -28.60 16.92 24.01
CA ARG A 83 -29.42 17.71 24.96
C ARG A 83 -29.34 17.20 26.40
N ASN A 84 -29.15 15.89 26.59
CA ASN A 84 -29.00 15.25 27.89
C ASN A 84 -27.65 14.52 27.97
N PRO A 85 -26.61 15.10 28.61
CA PRO A 85 -25.25 14.54 28.64
C PRO A 85 -25.19 13.11 29.19
N ARG A 86 -26.06 12.77 30.16
CA ARG A 86 -26.14 11.43 30.78
C ARG A 86 -26.69 10.32 29.87
N ARG A 87 -27.31 10.65 28.73
CA ARG A 87 -27.87 9.67 27.78
C ARG A 87 -27.03 9.62 26.49
N THR A 88 -25.72 9.56 26.67
CA THR A 88 -24.71 9.47 25.61
C THR A 88 -23.75 8.34 25.93
N TRP A 89 -23.06 7.82 24.91
CA TRP A 89 -22.08 6.75 25.06
C TRP A 89 -20.99 7.07 26.12
N PHE A 90 -20.52 8.32 26.17
CA PHE A 90 -19.52 8.77 27.14
C PHE A 90 -20.15 9.03 28.51
N GLY A 91 -21.34 9.63 28.53
CA GLY A 91 -22.06 9.98 29.75
C GLY A 91 -22.52 8.79 30.61
N LEU A 92 -22.52 7.57 30.05
CA LEU A 92 -22.72 6.33 30.81
C LEU A 92 -21.54 5.96 31.71
N ILE A 93 -20.33 6.39 31.33
CA ILE A 93 -19.10 6.03 32.04
C ILE A 93 -18.70 7.14 32.99
N GLU A 94 -18.75 8.38 32.51
CA GLU A 94 -18.40 9.56 33.30
C GLU A 94 -19.48 10.63 33.14
N GLU A 95 -20.27 10.86 34.20
CA GLU A 95 -21.38 11.82 34.16
C GLU A 95 -20.89 13.25 33.83
N ASN A 96 -19.67 13.60 34.25
CA ASN A 96 -19.07 14.91 34.05
C ASN A 96 -17.90 14.87 33.05
N PHE A 97 -18.02 14.09 31.97
CA PHE A 97 -16.98 13.96 30.95
C PHE A 97 -16.53 15.29 30.33
N GLN A 98 -17.39 16.32 30.36
CA GLN A 98 -17.07 17.69 29.94
C GLN A 98 -16.10 18.44 30.87
N ARG A 99 -15.68 17.87 32.00
CA ARG A 99 -14.65 18.41 32.89
C ARG A 99 -13.33 17.66 32.84
N LEU A 100 -13.29 16.48 32.21
CA LEU A 100 -12.06 15.70 32.04
C LEU A 100 -11.00 16.49 31.25
N PRO A 101 -9.71 16.25 31.44
CA PRO A 101 -8.70 16.85 30.58
C PRO A 101 -8.93 16.44 29.11
N LEU A 102 -8.55 17.30 28.16
CA LEU A 102 -8.77 17.08 26.72
C LEU A 102 -8.11 15.79 26.23
N TRP A 103 -6.94 15.45 26.79
CA TRP A 103 -6.20 14.24 26.46
C TRP A 103 -7.01 12.97 26.73
N ASP A 104 -7.60 12.84 27.93
CA ASP A 104 -8.37 11.66 28.29
C ASP A 104 -9.60 11.49 27.39
N ARG A 105 -10.31 12.59 27.11
CA ARG A 105 -11.45 12.59 26.17
C ARG A 105 -11.03 12.13 24.77
N TYR A 106 -9.90 12.62 24.30
CA TYR A 106 -9.36 12.26 23.00
C TYR A 106 -8.99 10.77 22.94
N VAL A 107 -8.22 10.28 23.92
CA VAL A 107 -7.79 8.88 24.00
C VAL A 107 -8.99 7.94 24.07
N THR A 108 -10.00 8.24 24.89
CA THR A 108 -11.24 7.45 24.98
C THR A 108 -12.00 7.41 23.65
N SER A 109 -12.09 8.56 22.96
CA SER A 109 -12.79 8.65 21.66
C SER A 109 -12.04 7.92 20.54
N MET A 110 -10.71 7.99 20.55
CA MET A 110 -9.85 7.22 19.64
C MET A 110 -9.94 5.73 19.92
N TYR A 111 -9.94 5.33 21.20
CA TYR A 111 -10.10 3.93 21.59
C TYR A 111 -11.40 3.35 21.04
N TRP A 112 -12.55 4.03 21.25
CA TRP A 112 -13.83 3.61 20.67
C TRP A 112 -13.74 3.47 19.14
N SER A 113 -13.19 4.47 18.46
CA SER A 113 -13.10 4.46 17.00
C SER A 113 -12.22 3.32 16.46
N ILE A 114 -11.11 3.02 17.16
CA ILE A 114 -10.20 1.93 16.83
C ILE A 114 -10.87 0.57 17.06
N ILE A 115 -11.47 0.31 18.24
CA ILE A 115 -12.09 -1.00 18.53
C ILE A 115 -13.26 -1.31 17.59
N THR A 116 -13.95 -0.26 17.11
CA THR A 116 -15.03 -0.39 16.11
C THR A 116 -14.46 -0.62 14.71
N LEU A 117 -13.37 0.07 14.33
CA LEU A 117 -12.68 -0.18 13.07
C LEU A 117 -12.11 -1.61 13.02
N THR A 118 -11.44 -2.06 14.09
CA THR A 118 -10.84 -3.40 14.16
C THR A 118 -11.87 -4.50 14.41
N THR A 119 -13.16 -4.16 14.50
CA THR A 119 -14.26 -5.10 14.76
C THR A 119 -14.09 -5.90 16.06
N THR A 120 -13.33 -5.37 17.03
CA THR A 120 -13.08 -6.02 18.32
C THR A 120 -14.28 -5.90 19.23
N GLY A 121 -14.85 -4.69 19.33
CA GLY A 121 -16.15 -4.45 19.96
C GLY A 121 -16.31 -5.01 21.38
N TYR A 122 -15.51 -4.56 22.35
CA TYR A 122 -15.62 -5.01 23.75
C TYR A 122 -16.98 -4.71 24.40
N GLY A 123 -17.73 -3.74 23.89
CA GLY A 123 -19.07 -3.36 24.37
C GLY A 123 -19.07 -2.42 25.58
N ASP A 124 -17.89 -2.06 26.08
CA ASP A 124 -17.65 -1.02 27.08
C ASP A 124 -18.17 0.34 26.64
N PHE A 125 -18.03 0.66 25.35
CA PHE A 125 -18.57 1.87 24.72
C PHE A 125 -19.59 1.49 23.64
N HIS A 126 -20.83 1.91 23.82
CA HIS A 126 -21.92 1.64 22.88
C HIS A 126 -22.85 2.86 22.72
N PRO A 127 -23.46 3.05 21.55
CA PRO A 127 -24.39 4.14 21.31
C PRO A 127 -25.65 3.97 22.16
N VAL A 128 -26.12 5.06 22.78
CA VAL A 128 -27.28 5.05 23.69
C VAL A 128 -28.49 5.73 23.07
N ASN A 129 -28.24 6.79 22.32
CA ASN A 129 -29.29 7.58 21.69
C ASN A 129 -29.40 7.28 20.19
N SER A 130 -30.56 7.60 19.60
CA SER A 130 -30.83 7.32 18.20
C SER A 130 -29.87 8.04 17.23
N GLN A 131 -29.28 9.17 17.63
CA GLN A 131 -28.30 9.90 16.79
C GLN A 131 -26.96 9.17 16.74
N GLU A 132 -26.45 8.74 17.90
CA GLU A 132 -25.26 7.90 18.04
C GLU A 132 -25.47 6.56 17.32
N MET A 133 -26.61 5.90 17.49
CA MET A 133 -26.93 4.64 16.82
C MET A 133 -26.94 4.79 15.29
N THR A 134 -27.54 5.88 14.78
CA THR A 134 -27.59 6.13 13.34
C THR A 134 -26.18 6.32 12.78
N PHE A 135 -25.34 7.13 13.46
CA PHE A 135 -23.95 7.33 13.05
C PHE A 135 -23.15 6.04 13.09
N ASP A 136 -23.29 5.26 14.16
CA ASP A 136 -22.56 4.00 14.35
C ASP A 136 -22.89 2.96 13.28
N ILE A 137 -24.16 2.85 12.88
CA ILE A 137 -24.57 1.98 11.75
C ILE A 137 -23.85 2.37 10.46
N PHE A 138 -23.83 3.66 10.11
CA PHE A 138 -23.13 4.12 8.90
C PHE A 138 -21.62 3.92 9.00
N TYR A 139 -21.04 4.16 10.17
CA TYR A 139 -19.61 3.97 10.41
C TYR A 139 -19.22 2.49 10.31
N MET A 140 -20.00 1.57 10.89
CA MET A 140 -19.78 0.13 10.78
C MET A 140 -19.88 -0.36 9.33
N LEU A 141 -20.89 0.09 8.57
CA LEU A 141 -21.02 -0.25 7.14
C LEU A 141 -19.82 0.25 6.32
N PHE A 142 -19.37 1.47 6.59
CA PHE A 142 -18.18 2.02 5.96
C PHE A 142 -16.92 1.21 6.33
N ASN A 143 -16.75 0.83 7.59
CA ASN A 143 -15.61 0.04 8.06
C ASN A 143 -15.55 -1.35 7.44
N LEU A 144 -16.69 -1.99 7.17
CA LEU A 144 -16.74 -3.26 6.45
C LEU A 144 -16.16 -3.13 5.03
N GLY A 145 -16.57 -2.09 4.30
CA GLY A 145 -16.05 -1.80 2.96
C GLY A 145 -14.55 -1.46 2.99
N LEU A 146 -14.14 -0.61 3.93
CA LEU A 146 -12.74 -0.20 4.08
C LEU A 146 -11.83 -1.40 4.40
N GLN A 147 -12.22 -2.26 5.35
CA GLN A 147 -11.44 -3.45 5.70
C GLN A 147 -11.36 -4.45 4.55
N ALA A 148 -12.48 -4.71 3.86
CA ALA A 148 -12.48 -5.58 2.68
C ALA A 148 -11.53 -5.04 1.59
N TYR A 149 -11.55 -3.73 1.36
CA TYR A 149 -10.64 -3.08 0.42
C TYR A 149 -9.17 -3.18 0.84
N LEU A 150 -8.86 -2.93 2.11
CA LEU A 150 -7.49 -3.04 2.64
C LEU A 150 -6.95 -4.48 2.50
N ILE A 151 -7.74 -5.48 2.93
CA ILE A 151 -7.37 -6.89 2.82
C ILE A 151 -7.19 -7.26 1.35
N GLY A 152 -8.12 -6.88 0.47
CA GLY A 152 -8.03 -7.18 -0.96
C GLY A 152 -6.76 -6.62 -1.61
N ASN A 153 -6.42 -5.37 -1.32
CA ASN A 153 -5.18 -4.76 -1.82
C ASN A 153 -3.92 -5.43 -1.24
N MET A 154 -3.93 -5.79 0.04
CA MET A 154 -2.81 -6.49 0.68
C MET A 154 -2.62 -7.90 0.12
N THR A 155 -3.69 -8.65 -0.09
CA THR A 155 -3.62 -9.99 -0.72
C THR A 155 -3.09 -9.89 -2.13
N ASN A 156 -3.58 -8.92 -2.92
CA ASN A 156 -3.09 -8.70 -4.28
C ASN A 156 -1.57 -8.40 -4.29
N LEU A 157 -1.10 -7.57 -3.35
CA LEU A 157 0.33 -7.30 -3.14
C LEU A 157 1.13 -8.56 -2.83
N ILE A 158 0.67 -9.37 -1.89
CA ILE A 158 1.36 -10.60 -1.50
C ILE A 158 1.40 -11.57 -2.68
N VAL A 159 0.30 -11.71 -3.42
CA VAL A 159 0.23 -12.57 -4.60
C VAL A 159 1.23 -12.13 -5.67
N HIS A 160 1.29 -10.84 -6.01
CA HIS A 160 2.26 -10.34 -6.99
C HIS A 160 3.72 -10.46 -6.49
N GLY A 161 3.98 -10.10 -5.23
CA GLY A 161 5.32 -10.17 -4.65
C GLY A 161 5.85 -11.59 -4.52
N THR A 162 4.96 -12.59 -4.35
CA THR A 162 5.34 -14.00 -4.22
C THR A 162 5.15 -14.81 -5.49
N ALA A 163 4.56 -14.25 -6.56
CA ALA A 163 4.22 -14.97 -7.79
C ALA A 163 5.41 -15.73 -8.40
N ARG A 164 6.57 -15.06 -8.50
CA ARG A 164 7.79 -15.66 -9.08
C ARG A 164 8.31 -16.83 -8.25
N THR A 165 8.39 -16.64 -6.94
CA THR A 165 8.81 -17.67 -5.98
C THR A 165 7.83 -18.85 -5.96
N ARG A 166 6.53 -18.55 -6.06
CA ARG A 166 5.46 -19.55 -6.14
C ARG A 166 5.60 -20.40 -7.40
N GLN A 167 5.74 -19.77 -8.56
CA GLN A 167 5.93 -20.48 -9.83
C GLN A 167 7.18 -21.37 -9.83
N PHE A 168 8.27 -20.92 -9.21
CA PHE A 168 9.47 -21.74 -9.03
C PHE A 168 9.19 -22.97 -8.17
N ARG A 169 8.55 -22.79 -7.01
CA ARG A 169 8.17 -23.90 -6.12
C ARG A 169 7.23 -24.89 -6.81
N ASP A 170 6.25 -24.41 -7.55
CA ASP A 170 5.32 -25.25 -8.31
C ASP A 170 6.05 -26.08 -9.37
N THR A 171 7.04 -25.48 -10.05
CA THR A 171 7.88 -26.19 -11.04
C THR A 171 8.73 -27.28 -10.39
N ILE A 172 9.37 -26.98 -9.26
CA ILE A 172 10.16 -27.96 -8.51
C ILE A 172 9.27 -29.10 -8.02
N GLN A 173 8.10 -28.79 -7.46
CA GLN A 173 7.15 -29.79 -6.98
C GLN A 173 6.63 -30.70 -8.11
N ALA A 174 6.36 -30.14 -9.29
CA ALA A 174 5.97 -30.91 -10.46
C ALA A 174 7.09 -31.86 -10.92
N ALA A 175 8.34 -31.38 -10.95
CA ALA A 175 9.51 -32.18 -11.31
C ALA A 175 9.77 -33.31 -10.31
N THR A 176 9.70 -33.04 -9.00
CA THR A 176 9.83 -34.06 -7.96
C THR A 176 8.72 -35.11 -8.05
N SER A 177 7.48 -34.68 -8.31
CA SER A 177 6.35 -35.60 -8.50
C SER A 177 6.54 -36.50 -9.72
N PHE A 178 7.10 -35.97 -10.81
CA PHE A 178 7.44 -36.74 -12.00
C PHE A 178 8.54 -37.77 -11.73
N ALA A 179 9.62 -37.39 -11.03
CA ALA A 179 10.69 -38.30 -10.67
C ALA A 179 10.18 -39.47 -9.81
N ARG A 180 9.33 -39.18 -8.81
CA ARG A 180 8.76 -40.19 -7.92
C ARG A 180 7.85 -41.18 -8.66
N ARG A 181 7.00 -40.69 -9.57
CA ARG A 181 6.06 -41.55 -10.33
C ARG A 181 6.79 -42.52 -11.26
N ASN A 182 7.92 -42.10 -11.82
CA ASN A 182 8.70 -42.91 -12.75
C ASN A 182 9.86 -43.67 -12.07
N GLN A 183 9.96 -43.63 -10.74
CA GLN A 183 11.04 -44.26 -9.96
C GLN A 183 12.43 -43.90 -10.50
N ILE A 184 12.64 -42.60 -10.80
CA ILE A 184 13.92 -42.13 -11.32
C ILE A 184 15.00 -42.31 -10.24
N PRO A 185 16.19 -42.83 -10.59
CA PRO A 185 17.31 -42.97 -9.66
C PRO A 185 17.69 -41.64 -9.00
N ASP A 186 18.07 -41.67 -7.72
CA ASP A 186 18.32 -40.46 -6.92
C ASP A 186 19.35 -39.51 -7.55
N HIS A 187 20.40 -40.03 -8.19
CA HIS A 187 21.41 -39.19 -8.84
C HIS A 187 20.86 -38.34 -10.00
N LEU A 188 19.95 -38.89 -10.82
CA LEU A 188 19.30 -38.14 -11.90
C LEU A 188 18.27 -37.16 -11.36
N HIS A 189 17.59 -37.53 -10.27
CA HIS A 189 16.67 -36.64 -9.57
C HIS A 189 17.39 -35.41 -9.02
N GLU A 190 18.52 -35.57 -8.35
CA GLU A 190 19.32 -34.45 -7.83
C GLU A 190 19.88 -33.58 -8.96
N GLN A 191 20.39 -34.18 -10.05
CA GLN A 191 20.85 -33.42 -11.22
C GLN A 191 19.73 -32.59 -11.85
N MET A 192 18.52 -33.16 -11.96
CA MET A 192 17.36 -32.46 -12.49
C MET A 192 16.98 -31.25 -11.62
N LEU A 193 16.91 -31.42 -10.30
CA LEU A 193 16.59 -30.32 -9.38
C LEU A 193 17.68 -29.25 -9.37
N ALA A 194 18.96 -29.65 -9.36
CA ALA A 194 20.08 -28.73 -9.44
C ALA A 194 20.03 -27.88 -10.73
N HIS A 195 19.69 -28.49 -11.86
CA HIS A 195 19.52 -27.78 -13.12
C HIS A 195 18.35 -26.80 -13.08
N LEU A 196 17.20 -27.18 -12.51
CA LEU A 196 16.04 -26.29 -12.35
C LEU A 196 16.35 -25.10 -11.43
N CYS A 197 17.07 -25.31 -10.34
CA CYS A 197 17.54 -24.25 -9.44
C CYS A 197 18.50 -23.28 -10.14
N LEU A 198 19.48 -23.81 -10.88
CA LEU A 198 20.40 -22.99 -11.67
C LEU A 198 19.66 -22.21 -12.74
N LYS A 199 18.76 -22.85 -13.49
CA LYS A 199 17.95 -22.19 -14.51
C LYS A 199 17.09 -21.08 -13.92
N TYR A 200 16.49 -21.28 -12.75
CA TYR A 200 15.75 -20.21 -12.06
C TYR A 200 16.66 -19.04 -11.71
N ARG A 201 17.85 -19.29 -11.16
CA ARG A 201 18.82 -18.23 -10.82
C ARG A 201 19.28 -17.46 -12.06
N THR A 202 19.67 -18.15 -13.13
CA THR A 202 20.11 -17.54 -14.38
C THR A 202 18.99 -16.81 -15.10
N ASN A 203 17.79 -17.40 -15.21
CA ASN A 203 16.63 -16.69 -15.76
C ASN A 203 16.21 -15.53 -14.86
N SER A 204 16.47 -15.61 -13.55
CA SER A 204 16.05 -14.55 -12.64
C SER A 204 16.75 -13.22 -12.94
N GLU A 205 18.04 -13.32 -13.23
CA GLU A 205 18.94 -12.21 -13.56
C GLU A 205 18.90 -11.89 -15.06
N GLY A 206 18.96 -12.90 -15.94
CA GLY A 206 19.07 -12.72 -17.40
C GLY A 206 17.78 -12.28 -18.09
N LEU A 207 16.61 -12.80 -17.68
CA LEU A 207 15.34 -12.46 -18.32
C LEU A 207 14.93 -11.00 -18.00
N GLN A 208 15.26 -10.54 -16.79
CA GLN A 208 15.05 -9.16 -16.36
C GLN A 208 15.98 -8.18 -17.07
N GLN A 209 17.23 -8.58 -17.34
CA GLN A 209 18.14 -7.82 -18.18
C GLN A 209 17.66 -7.73 -19.63
N GLN A 210 17.13 -8.83 -20.18
CA GLN A 210 16.68 -8.88 -21.56
C GLN A 210 15.43 -8.03 -21.82
N GLU A 211 14.40 -8.16 -20.99
CA GLU A 211 13.17 -7.35 -21.09
C GLU A 211 13.49 -5.86 -20.93
N ALA A 212 14.40 -5.51 -20.02
CA ALA A 212 14.87 -4.13 -19.84
C ALA A 212 15.62 -3.62 -21.08
N LEU A 213 16.47 -4.44 -21.71
CA LEU A 213 17.19 -4.08 -22.94
C LEU A 213 16.27 -3.97 -24.16
N ASP A 214 15.21 -4.78 -24.22
CA ASP A 214 14.24 -4.77 -25.31
C ASP A 214 13.26 -3.59 -25.24
N ALA A 215 12.97 -3.10 -24.04
CA ALA A 215 12.22 -1.85 -23.83
C ALA A 215 13.01 -0.59 -24.25
N LEU A 216 14.34 -0.68 -24.40
CA LEU A 216 15.17 0.45 -24.81
C LEU A 216 15.14 0.66 -26.34
N PRO A 217 15.16 1.93 -26.81
CA PRO A 217 15.31 2.26 -28.22
C PRO A 217 16.59 1.65 -28.81
N LYS A 218 16.55 1.30 -30.11
CA LYS A 218 17.69 0.67 -30.84
C LYS A 218 19.00 1.44 -30.69
N ALA A 219 18.94 2.78 -30.66
CA ALA A 219 20.13 3.62 -30.48
C ALA A 219 20.82 3.41 -29.12
N ILE A 220 20.05 3.36 -28.03
CA ILE A 220 20.58 3.15 -26.67
C ILE A 220 21.13 1.72 -26.55
N ARG A 221 20.42 0.73 -27.10
CA ARG A 221 20.87 -0.67 -27.12
C ARG A 221 22.22 -0.82 -27.82
N SER A 222 22.39 -0.15 -28.97
CA SER A 222 23.65 -0.16 -29.72
C SER A 222 24.80 0.46 -28.92
N SER A 223 24.55 1.55 -28.20
CA SER A 223 25.54 2.20 -27.33
C SER A 223 25.94 1.31 -26.13
N ILE A 224 24.96 0.65 -25.49
CA ILE A 224 25.22 -0.28 -24.38
C ILE A 224 26.02 -1.49 -24.86
N SER A 225 25.62 -2.11 -25.98
CA SER A 225 26.37 -3.23 -26.56
C SER A 225 27.80 -2.83 -26.93
N HIS A 226 28.01 -1.61 -27.42
CA HIS A 226 29.37 -1.12 -27.66
C HIS A 226 30.18 -1.05 -26.37
N TYR A 227 29.63 -0.43 -25.33
CA TYR A 227 30.35 -0.30 -24.06
C TYR A 227 30.69 -1.65 -23.42
N LEU A 228 29.77 -2.63 -23.47
CA LEU A 228 29.97 -3.97 -22.89
C LEU A 228 30.94 -4.84 -23.70
N PHE A 229 30.85 -4.84 -25.04
CA PHE A 229 31.62 -5.76 -25.88
C PHE A 229 32.94 -5.18 -26.39
N TYR A 230 33.11 -3.85 -26.41
CA TYR A 230 34.32 -3.21 -26.94
C TYR A 230 35.60 -3.61 -26.17
N PRO A 231 35.64 -3.62 -24.82
CA PRO A 231 36.83 -4.06 -24.08
C PRO A 231 37.14 -5.55 -24.29
N LEU A 232 36.10 -6.38 -24.43
CA LEU A 232 36.23 -7.82 -24.66
C LEU A 232 36.84 -8.09 -26.05
N LEU A 233 36.39 -7.37 -27.08
CA LEU A 233 36.92 -7.51 -28.45
C LEU A 233 38.36 -7.01 -28.57
N ASP A 234 38.73 -5.94 -27.85
CA ASP A 234 40.08 -5.38 -27.87
C ASP A 234 41.10 -6.26 -27.10
N SER A 235 40.63 -6.97 -26.07
CA SER A 235 41.46 -7.87 -25.25
C SER A 235 41.83 -9.20 -25.91
N VAL A 236 41.17 -9.56 -27.02
CA VAL A 236 41.41 -10.85 -27.69
C VAL A 236 42.56 -10.69 -28.69
N TYR A 237 43.63 -11.46 -28.47
CA TYR A 237 44.85 -11.46 -29.30
C TYR A 237 44.58 -11.68 -30.80
N LEU A 238 43.47 -12.34 -31.15
CA LEU A 238 43.06 -12.64 -32.53
C LEU A 238 42.61 -11.40 -33.32
N PHE A 239 42.21 -10.32 -32.64
CA PHE A 239 41.69 -9.09 -33.27
C PHE A 239 42.66 -7.90 -33.19
N GLN A 240 43.85 -8.08 -32.61
CA GLN A 240 44.88 -7.04 -32.58
C GLN A 240 45.46 -6.82 -33.99
N GLY A 241 45.24 -5.63 -34.55
CA GLY A 241 45.73 -5.23 -35.87
C GLY A 241 44.73 -5.35 -37.03
N VAL A 242 43.48 -5.73 -36.76
CA VAL A 242 42.42 -5.84 -37.77
C VAL A 242 41.84 -4.46 -38.14
N SER A 243 41.45 -4.26 -39.41
CA SER A 243 40.87 -2.99 -39.88
C SER A 243 39.60 -2.63 -39.10
N ARG A 244 39.40 -1.32 -38.85
CA ARG A 244 38.26 -0.82 -38.07
C ARG A 244 36.91 -1.23 -38.70
N ASP A 245 36.86 -1.41 -40.02
CA ASP A 245 35.67 -1.86 -40.75
C ASP A 245 35.28 -3.31 -40.43
N LEU A 246 36.25 -4.22 -40.26
CA LEU A 246 35.97 -5.62 -39.93
C LEU A 246 35.52 -5.77 -38.47
N LEU A 247 36.10 -4.97 -37.56
CA LEU A 247 35.63 -4.82 -36.18
C LEU A 247 34.18 -4.28 -36.13
N PHE A 248 33.84 -3.35 -37.02
CA PHE A 248 32.47 -2.82 -37.13
C PHE A 248 31.47 -3.85 -37.67
N GLN A 249 31.88 -4.70 -38.62
CA GLN A 249 31.07 -5.80 -39.16
C GLN A 249 30.83 -6.90 -38.11
N LEU A 250 31.88 -7.32 -37.37
CA LEU A 250 31.77 -8.25 -36.25
C LEU A 250 30.82 -7.74 -35.17
N ARG A 251 30.83 -6.43 -34.90
CA ARG A 251 29.93 -5.76 -33.96
C ARG A 251 28.45 -5.90 -34.36
N ILE A 252 28.13 -5.84 -35.65
CA ILE A 252 26.77 -6.07 -36.17
C ILE A 252 26.37 -7.54 -36.00
N VAL A 253 27.28 -8.47 -36.29
CA VAL A 253 27.04 -9.91 -36.13
C VAL A 253 26.81 -10.30 -34.67
N VAL A 254 27.58 -9.76 -33.72
CA VAL A 254 27.38 -10.00 -32.29
C VAL A 254 26.07 -9.39 -31.79
N LEU A 255 25.68 -8.20 -32.25
CA LEU A 255 24.38 -7.59 -31.95
C LEU A 255 23.20 -8.41 -32.50
N VAL A 256 23.34 -8.98 -33.70
CA VAL A 256 22.32 -9.85 -34.31
C VAL A 256 22.26 -11.20 -33.59
N SER A 257 23.40 -11.81 -33.26
CA SER A 257 23.47 -13.03 -32.45
C SER A 257 22.95 -12.83 -31.04
N TRP A 258 23.20 -11.68 -30.40
CA TRP A 258 22.60 -11.33 -29.11
C TRP A 258 21.07 -11.30 -29.18
N ASN A 259 20.51 -10.67 -30.22
CA ASN A 259 19.06 -10.67 -30.45
C ASN A 259 18.49 -12.07 -30.74
N LEU A 260 19.28 -13.01 -31.25
CA LEU A 260 18.89 -14.39 -31.55
C LEU A 260 19.04 -15.32 -30.34
N ILE A 261 20.13 -15.19 -29.58
CA ILE A 261 20.43 -15.95 -28.37
C ILE A 261 19.43 -15.60 -27.29
N CYS A 262 19.05 -14.33 -27.18
CA CYS A 262 18.11 -13.91 -26.16
C CYS A 262 16.62 -14.09 -26.54
N LYS A 263 16.32 -14.49 -27.78
CA LYS A 263 14.96 -14.85 -28.23
C LYS A 263 14.66 -16.35 -28.11
N LYS A 264 15.65 -17.18 -27.77
CA LYS A 264 15.51 -18.62 -27.51
C LYS A 264 15.61 -18.90 -26.03
#